data_AF-A0A3G8EVY4-F1
#
_entry.id   AF-A0A3G8EVY4-F1
#
_cell.length_a   1.000
_cell.length_b   1.000
_cell.length_c   1.000
_cell.angle_alpha   90.00
_cell.angle_beta   90.00
_cell.angle_gamma   90.00
#
_symmetry.space_group_name_H-M   'P 1'
#
loop_
_entity.id
_entity.type
_entity.pdbx_description
1 polymer ?
#
loop_
_entity_poly.entity_id
_entity_poly.type
_entity_poly.pdbx_seq_one_letter_code
_entity_poly.pdbx_strand_id
1 'polypeptide(L)'
;MTCGGLNKHGHWKKLSFLKDAMRSRWMWNMRQLLLKAWSEGLAMPESLSHITTESQWRSLVLKAGGKYWHVYMSKKTAGGRNTARYLGRYLKKPPIAASRLAHYNGGASLSFRYLDHKTGETATETLTQRELVARLKQHIPEKFFKMVRYFGFLANRVCGEKLPQVYRALGMDKPEPVAKVCYAQMVKQFLSRDPFECVLCGGRMVYRRAIAGLNVSGLKKNARDISLLRYMPA
;
A
#
# COMPACT_ATOMS: atom_id res chain seq x y z
N MET A 1 6.41 15.03 -1.32
CA MET A 1 6.04 14.52 -2.65
C MET A 1 5.87 15.70 -3.59
N THR A 2 6.33 15.56 -4.83
CA THR A 2 6.77 16.66 -5.72
C THR A 2 5.79 17.82 -5.74
N CYS A 3 6.14 18.91 -5.06
CA CYS A 3 5.36 20.14 -5.01
C CYS A 3 5.55 20.97 -6.30
N GLY A 4 5.73 20.30 -7.43
CA GLY A 4 6.09 20.92 -8.69
C GLY A 4 6.27 19.93 -9.83
N GLY A 5 6.50 20.49 -11.01
CA GLY A 5 6.76 19.76 -12.24
C GLY A 5 7.44 20.64 -13.27
N LEU A 6 7.95 20.02 -14.33
CA LEU A 6 8.52 20.73 -15.46
C LEU A 6 7.38 21.36 -16.30
N ASN A 7 7.52 22.63 -16.64
CA ASN A 7 6.66 23.25 -17.65
C ASN A 7 7.16 22.90 -19.07
N LYS A 8 6.47 23.40 -20.10
CA LYS A 8 6.86 23.21 -21.52
C LYS A 8 8.25 23.73 -21.89
N HIS A 9 8.85 24.58 -21.05
CA HIS A 9 10.19 25.16 -21.24
C HIS A 9 11.25 24.45 -20.38
N GLY A 10 10.92 23.36 -19.69
CA GLY A 10 11.86 22.64 -18.83
C GLY A 10 12.16 23.35 -17.50
N HIS A 11 11.42 24.39 -17.14
CA HIS A 11 11.57 25.07 -15.85
C HIS A 11 10.72 24.37 -14.79
N TRP A 12 11.29 24.19 -13.60
CA TRP A 12 10.55 23.68 -12.45
C TRP A 12 9.54 24.73 -11.99
N LYS A 13 8.26 24.39 -12.00
CA LYS A 13 7.19 25.22 -11.45
C LYS A 13 6.60 24.56 -10.23
N LYS A 14 6.43 25.35 -9.17
CA LYS A 14 5.76 24.90 -7.96
C LYS A 14 4.29 24.65 -8.28
N LEU A 15 3.84 23.43 -8.03
CA LEU A 15 2.44 23.06 -8.14
C LEU A 15 1.79 23.27 -6.77
N SER A 16 0.73 24.08 -6.76
CA SER A 16 -0.20 24.18 -5.66
C SER A 16 -1.52 23.56 -6.08
N PHE A 17 -2.08 22.73 -5.21
CA PHE A 17 -3.45 22.28 -5.39
C PHE A 17 -4.39 23.48 -5.17
N LEU A 18 -5.20 23.78 -6.17
CA LEU A 18 -6.28 24.76 -6.05
C LEU A 18 -7.40 24.11 -5.25
N LYS A 19 -7.41 24.37 -3.93
CA LYS A 19 -8.30 23.71 -2.97
C LYS A 19 -9.75 23.76 -3.41
N ASP A 20 -10.23 24.94 -3.78
CA ASP A 20 -11.65 25.14 -4.13
C ASP A 20 -12.01 24.49 -5.45
N ALA A 21 -11.17 24.61 -6.48
CA ALA A 21 -11.40 23.97 -7.78
C ALA A 21 -11.43 22.43 -7.66
N MET A 22 -10.49 21.86 -6.91
CA MET A 22 -10.43 20.43 -6.66
C MET A 22 -11.60 19.95 -5.80
N ARG A 23 -12.02 20.73 -4.79
CA ARG A 23 -13.22 20.45 -4.00
C ARG A 23 -14.46 20.40 -4.89
N SER A 24 -14.67 21.43 -5.73
CA SER A 24 -15.81 21.49 -6.65
C SER A 24 -15.82 20.32 -7.63
N ARG A 25 -14.67 19.98 -8.21
CA ARG A 25 -14.56 18.85 -9.13
C ARG A 25 -14.80 17.52 -8.46
N TRP A 26 -14.25 17.32 -7.26
CA TRP A 26 -14.45 16.09 -6.49
C TRP A 26 -15.91 15.92 -6.08
N MET A 27 -16.58 16.98 -5.59
CA MET A 27 -18.01 16.95 -5.27
C MET A 27 -18.85 16.57 -6.50
N TRP A 28 -18.55 17.17 -7.65
CA TRP A 28 -19.24 16.84 -8.89
C TRP A 28 -19.06 15.37 -9.27
N ASN A 29 -17.83 14.85 -9.25
CA ASN A 29 -17.56 13.45 -9.56
C ASN A 29 -18.29 12.49 -8.61
N MET A 30 -18.30 12.77 -7.30
CA MET A 30 -19.00 11.93 -6.32
C MET A 30 -20.51 11.92 -6.54
N ARG A 31 -21.10 13.10 -6.85
CA ARG A 31 -22.52 13.16 -7.19
C ARG A 31 -22.84 12.33 -8.42
N GLN A 32 -22.05 12.44 -9.49
CA GLN A 32 -22.27 11.63 -10.69
C GLN A 32 -22.17 10.13 -10.40
N LEU A 33 -21.16 9.72 -9.61
CA LEU A 33 -20.99 8.33 -9.21
C LEU A 33 -22.21 7.81 -8.42
N LEU A 34 -22.65 8.56 -7.40
CA LEU A 34 -23.79 8.18 -6.56
C LEU A 34 -25.10 8.15 -7.35
N LEU A 35 -25.32 9.12 -8.23
CA LEU A 35 -26.51 9.13 -9.10
C LEU A 35 -26.53 7.90 -10.02
N LYS A 36 -25.38 7.52 -10.59
CA LYS A 36 -25.26 6.33 -11.46
C LYS A 36 -25.47 5.03 -10.67
N ALA A 37 -24.95 4.94 -9.44
CA ALA A 37 -25.01 3.74 -8.62
C ALA A 37 -26.44 3.23 -8.37
N TRP A 38 -27.44 4.11 -8.35
CA TRP A 38 -28.85 3.71 -8.24
C TRP A 38 -29.27 2.77 -9.37
N SER A 39 -28.96 3.13 -10.62
CA SER A 39 -29.26 2.29 -11.79
C SER A 39 -28.47 0.98 -11.84
N GLU A 40 -27.38 0.89 -11.07
CA GLU A 40 -26.53 -0.31 -10.97
C GLU A 40 -26.97 -1.26 -9.84
N GLY A 41 -28.09 -0.97 -9.15
CA GLY A 41 -28.63 -1.83 -8.09
C GLY A 41 -27.98 -1.62 -6.73
N LEU A 42 -27.79 -0.36 -6.33
CA LEU A 42 -27.24 -0.01 -5.00
C LEU A 42 -28.06 -0.61 -3.86
N ALA A 43 -27.41 -1.39 -2.99
CA ALA A 43 -28.00 -1.86 -1.74
C ALA A 43 -28.06 -0.72 -0.72
N MET A 44 -29.28 -0.36 -0.27
CA MET A 44 -29.47 0.68 0.73
C MET A 44 -29.12 0.18 2.14
N PRO A 45 -28.35 0.95 2.92
CA PRO A 45 -28.17 0.66 4.33
C PRO A 45 -29.50 0.84 5.07
N GLU A 46 -29.66 0.14 6.19
CA GLU A 46 -30.89 0.14 7.00
C GLU A 46 -31.34 1.55 7.42
N SER A 47 -30.39 2.44 7.72
CA SER A 47 -30.65 3.85 8.06
C SER A 47 -31.25 4.67 6.91
N LEU A 48 -31.12 4.21 5.66
CA LEU A 48 -31.67 4.85 4.46
C LEU A 48 -32.78 4.02 3.80
N SER A 49 -33.34 3.04 4.51
CA SER A 49 -34.44 2.17 4.02
C SER A 49 -35.70 2.94 3.60
N HIS A 50 -35.91 4.15 4.12
CA HIS A 50 -37.01 5.04 3.72
C HIS A 50 -36.87 5.63 2.30
N ILE A 51 -35.71 5.47 1.66
CA ILE A 51 -35.46 5.89 0.27
C ILE A 51 -35.80 4.72 -0.65
N THR A 52 -36.99 4.76 -1.24
CA THR A 52 -37.52 3.67 -2.07
C THR A 52 -37.58 4.01 -3.55
N THR A 53 -37.39 5.28 -3.91
CA THR A 53 -37.51 5.77 -5.29
C THR A 53 -36.26 6.52 -5.77
N GLU A 54 -36.04 6.51 -7.09
CA GLU A 54 -34.92 7.25 -7.69
C GLU A 54 -35.02 8.75 -7.37
N SER A 55 -36.22 9.32 -7.36
CA SER A 55 -36.42 10.74 -7.08
C SER A 55 -35.99 11.12 -5.65
N GLN A 56 -36.30 10.28 -4.66
CA GLN A 56 -35.84 10.45 -3.28
C GLN A 56 -34.31 10.33 -3.19
N TRP A 57 -33.71 9.36 -3.88
CA TRP A 57 -32.25 9.21 -3.95
C TRP A 57 -31.57 10.43 -4.57
N ARG A 58 -32.06 10.90 -5.73
CA ARG A 58 -31.56 12.10 -6.40
C ARG A 58 -31.68 13.33 -5.51
N SER A 59 -32.82 13.49 -4.84
CA SER A 59 -33.04 14.57 -3.87
C SER A 59 -32.02 14.49 -2.74
N LEU A 60 -31.76 13.31 -2.17
CA LEU A 60 -30.72 13.12 -1.16
C LEU A 60 -29.34 13.51 -1.72
N VAL A 61 -28.88 12.92 -2.82
CA VAL A 61 -27.51 13.16 -3.35
C VAL A 61 -27.26 14.63 -3.69
N LEU A 62 -28.28 15.31 -4.23
CA LEU A 62 -28.16 16.72 -4.62
C LEU A 62 -28.27 17.68 -3.43
N LYS A 63 -29.02 17.34 -2.39
CA LYS A 63 -29.19 18.16 -1.17
C LYS A 63 -28.19 17.82 -0.06
N ALA A 64 -27.65 16.61 -0.04
CA ALA A 64 -26.71 16.13 0.96
C ALA A 64 -25.38 16.92 0.90
N GLY A 65 -24.86 17.21 2.09
CA GLY A 65 -23.61 17.96 2.29
C GLY A 65 -23.75 19.48 2.24
N GLY A 66 -24.96 20.03 2.10
CA GLY A 66 -25.22 21.47 2.18
C GLY A 66 -24.35 22.33 1.24
N LYS A 67 -24.04 23.56 1.65
CA LYS A 67 -23.12 24.45 0.92
C LYS A 67 -21.64 24.00 0.98
N TYR A 68 -21.28 23.07 1.88
CA TYR A 68 -19.89 22.76 2.19
C TYR A 68 -19.65 21.26 2.41
N TRP A 69 -19.06 20.60 1.41
CA TRP A 69 -18.38 19.32 1.65
C TRP A 69 -16.98 19.59 2.21
N HIS A 70 -16.65 18.94 3.33
CA HIS A 70 -15.31 18.99 3.91
C HIS A 70 -14.36 18.09 3.13
N VAL A 71 -13.71 18.64 2.11
CA VAL A 71 -12.53 18.01 1.51
C VAL A 71 -11.31 18.37 2.35
N TYR A 72 -10.94 17.46 3.25
CA TYR A 72 -9.74 17.63 4.07
C TYR A 72 -8.49 17.47 3.19
N MET A 73 -7.84 18.58 2.90
CA MET A 73 -6.50 18.58 2.32
C MET A 73 -5.51 18.70 3.45
N SER A 74 -4.78 17.61 3.72
CA SER A 74 -3.73 17.62 4.72
C SER A 74 -2.74 18.75 4.44
N LYS A 75 -2.27 19.41 5.50
CA LYS A 75 -1.21 20.41 5.38
C LYS A 75 -0.01 19.75 4.68
N LYS A 76 0.72 20.53 3.88
CA LYS A 76 1.98 20.07 3.30
C LYS A 76 2.85 19.55 4.43
N THR A 77 3.32 18.31 4.30
CA THR A 77 4.21 17.73 5.30
C THR A 77 5.50 18.54 5.32
N ALA A 78 5.87 19.09 6.48
CA ALA A 78 7.16 19.70 6.67
C ALA A 78 8.23 18.58 6.70
N GLY A 79 9.24 18.69 5.84
CA GLY A 79 10.36 17.74 5.77
C GLY A 79 10.12 16.57 4.81
N GLY A 80 10.65 16.70 3.59
CA GLY A 80 10.56 15.67 2.55
C GLY A 80 11.13 14.30 2.97
N ARG A 81 12.18 14.28 3.81
CA ARG A 81 12.73 13.03 4.36
C ARG A 81 11.74 12.28 5.24
N ASN A 82 11.00 12.97 6.10
CA ASN A 82 10.02 12.33 6.98
C ASN A 82 8.86 11.74 6.17
N THR A 83 8.37 12.48 5.16
CA THR A 83 7.38 11.96 4.22
C THR A 83 7.91 10.75 3.45
N ALA A 84 9.14 10.81 2.93
CA ALA A 84 9.74 9.70 2.20
C ALA A 84 9.92 8.46 3.10
N ARG A 85 10.39 8.65 4.34
CA ARG A 85 10.50 7.59 5.35
C ARG A 85 9.14 7.00 5.70
N TYR A 86 8.12 7.84 5.85
CA TYR A 86 6.75 7.40 6.10
C TYR A 86 6.23 6.56 4.93
N LEU A 87 6.27 7.07 3.70
CA LEU A 87 5.82 6.35 2.51
C LEU A 87 6.61 5.07 2.27
N GLY A 88 7.93 5.10 2.47
CA GLY A 88 8.78 3.93 2.35
C GLY A 88 8.37 2.82 3.32
N ARG A 89 7.93 3.16 4.54
CA ARG A 89 7.35 2.19 5.48
C ARG A 89 6.05 1.59 4.94
N TYR A 90 5.19 2.35 4.27
CA TYR A 90 3.94 1.84 3.70
C TYR A 90 4.14 1.01 2.42
N LEU A 91 5.11 1.37 1.57
CA LEU A 91 5.36 0.66 0.32
C LEU A 91 6.03 -0.70 0.55
N LYS A 92 6.86 -0.84 1.59
CA LYS A 92 7.60 -2.08 1.87
C LYS A 92 6.97 -2.97 2.93
N LYS A 93 6.19 -2.44 3.88
CA LYS A 93 5.70 -3.25 5.01
C LYS A 93 4.43 -4.01 4.63
N PRO A 94 4.27 -5.25 5.13
CA PRO A 94 2.99 -5.94 5.08
C PRO A 94 1.89 -5.13 5.80
N PRO A 95 0.61 -5.36 5.50
CA PRO A 95 -0.52 -4.66 6.12
C PRO A 95 -0.46 -4.62 7.65
N ILE A 96 0.08 -5.69 8.26
CA ILE A 96 0.38 -5.76 9.69
C ILE A 96 1.88 -6.00 9.84
N ALA A 97 2.56 -5.09 10.54
CA ALA A 97 3.98 -5.27 10.85
C ALA A 97 4.18 -6.44 11.83
N ALA A 98 5.20 -7.28 11.61
CA ALA A 98 5.49 -8.42 12.48
C ALA A 98 5.67 -8.01 13.96
N SER A 99 6.25 -6.84 14.22
CA SER A 99 6.43 -6.29 15.57
C SER A 99 5.11 -5.98 16.31
N ARG A 100 3.99 -5.92 15.58
CA ARG A 100 2.65 -5.71 16.16
C ARG A 100 1.99 -7.01 16.58
N LEU A 101 2.47 -8.17 16.09
CA LEU A 101 1.96 -9.46 16.52
C LEU A 101 2.26 -9.63 18.02
N ALA A 102 1.21 -9.87 18.80
CA ALA A 102 1.26 -9.98 20.25
C ALA A 102 1.20 -11.44 20.70
N HIS A 103 0.32 -12.22 20.08
CA HIS A 103 0.15 -13.62 20.42
C HIS A 103 -0.37 -14.43 19.23
N TYR A 104 0.02 -15.70 19.15
CA TYR A 104 -0.51 -16.67 18.21
C TYR A 104 -0.58 -18.04 18.89
N ASN A 105 -1.77 -18.63 18.98
CA ASN A 105 -2.00 -19.89 19.70
C ASN A 105 -2.02 -21.12 18.76
N GLY A 106 -1.25 -21.09 17.67
CA GLY A 106 -1.04 -22.28 16.83
C GLY A 106 -2.22 -22.70 15.95
N GLY A 107 -3.33 -21.96 15.89
CA GLY A 107 -4.43 -22.33 15.01
C GLY A 107 -5.73 -21.54 15.17
N ALA A 108 -6.06 -21.14 16.39
CA ALA A 108 -7.40 -20.63 16.69
C ALA A 108 -7.49 -19.11 16.53
N SER A 109 -6.51 -18.38 17.06
CA SER A 109 -6.50 -16.93 17.08
C SER A 109 -5.11 -16.30 17.03
N LEU A 110 -5.07 -15.09 16.53
CA LEU A 110 -3.91 -14.22 16.44
C LEU A 110 -4.28 -12.85 17.01
N SER A 111 -3.47 -12.35 17.94
CA SER A 111 -3.63 -11.03 18.54
C SER A 111 -2.56 -10.09 18.02
N PHE A 112 -2.92 -8.84 17.72
CA PHE A 112 -1.97 -7.80 17.36
C PHE A 112 -2.30 -6.46 18.00
N ARG A 113 -1.26 -5.68 18.27
CA ARG A 113 -1.34 -4.33 18.85
C ARG A 113 -1.43 -3.28 17.76
N TYR A 114 -2.29 -2.28 17.94
CA TYR A 114 -2.39 -1.13 17.05
C TYR A 114 -2.64 0.14 17.85
N LEU A 115 -2.31 1.29 17.26
CA LEU A 115 -2.65 2.59 17.82
C LEU A 115 -4.08 2.91 17.39
N ASP A 116 -5.00 3.01 18.34
CA ASP A 116 -6.33 3.53 18.07
C ASP A 116 -6.23 5.05 17.90
N HIS A 117 -6.52 5.52 16.69
CA HIS A 117 -6.44 6.93 16.37
C HIS A 117 -7.61 7.76 16.94
N LYS A 118 -8.67 7.12 17.46
CA LYS A 118 -9.78 7.80 18.13
C LYS A 118 -9.45 8.09 19.60
N THR A 119 -8.92 7.10 20.31
CA THR A 119 -8.57 7.23 21.73
C THR A 119 -7.13 7.71 21.96
N GLY A 120 -6.24 7.50 20.99
CA GLY A 120 -4.82 7.78 21.10
C GLY A 120 -4.01 6.70 21.81
N GLU A 121 -4.66 5.59 22.21
CA GLU A 121 -4.04 4.54 23.01
C GLU A 121 -3.67 3.31 22.18
N THR A 122 -2.75 2.50 22.70
CA THR A 122 -2.42 1.21 22.07
C THR A 122 -3.45 0.17 22.49
N ALA A 123 -4.27 -0.28 21.54
CA ALA A 123 -5.24 -1.34 21.73
C ALA A 123 -4.71 -2.68 21.20
N THR A 124 -5.31 -3.78 21.66
CA THR A 124 -5.05 -5.13 21.16
C THR A 124 -6.32 -5.67 20.51
N GLU A 125 -6.20 -6.19 19.29
CA GLU A 125 -7.28 -6.88 18.60
C GLU A 125 -6.91 -8.35 18.43
N THR A 126 -7.87 -9.23 18.69
CA THR A 126 -7.73 -10.69 18.51
C THR A 126 -8.67 -11.14 17.40
N LEU A 127 -8.12 -11.82 16.41
CA LEU A 127 -8.85 -12.35 15.27
C LEU A 127 -8.67 -13.86 15.16
N THR A 128 -9.67 -14.53 14.62
CA THR A 128 -9.51 -15.88 14.08
C THR A 128 -8.61 -15.87 12.83
N GLN A 129 -8.08 -17.03 12.45
CA GLN A 129 -7.32 -17.16 11.20
C GLN A 129 -8.14 -16.74 9.98
N ARG A 130 -9.44 -17.08 9.94
CA ARG A 130 -10.32 -16.77 8.81
C ARG A 130 -10.52 -15.28 8.66
N GLU A 131 -10.71 -14.56 9.76
CA GLU A 131 -10.84 -13.10 9.75
C GLU A 131 -9.55 -12.41 9.30
N LEU A 132 -8.39 -12.91 9.77
CA LEU A 132 -7.10 -12.39 9.34
C LEU A 132 -6.91 -12.56 7.83
N VAL A 133 -7.18 -13.76 7.29
CA VAL A 133 -7.08 -14.03 5.85
C VAL A 133 -8.05 -13.15 5.06
N ALA A 134 -9.29 -12.98 5.54
CA ALA A 134 -10.28 -12.12 4.91
C ALA A 134 -9.79 -10.65 4.82
N ARG A 135 -9.20 -10.13 5.91
CA ARG A 135 -8.61 -8.78 5.94
C ARG A 135 -7.39 -8.67 5.03
N LEU A 136 -6.48 -9.65 5.05
CA LEU A 136 -5.29 -9.67 4.18
C LEU A 136 -5.67 -9.73 2.69
N LYS A 137 -6.71 -10.48 2.34
CA LYS A 137 -7.21 -10.60 0.97
C LYS A 137 -7.61 -9.25 0.38
N GLN A 138 -8.13 -8.32 1.19
CA GLN A 138 -8.51 -6.97 0.74
C GLN A 138 -7.30 -6.15 0.23
N HIS A 139 -6.08 -6.51 0.62
CA HIS A 139 -4.86 -5.86 0.15
C HIS A 139 -4.27 -6.50 -1.10
N ILE A 140 -4.82 -7.64 -1.57
CA ILE A 140 -4.39 -8.29 -2.80
C ILE A 140 -5.16 -7.65 -3.96
N PRO A 141 -4.47 -6.93 -4.87
CA PRO A 141 -5.14 -6.34 -6.01
C PRO A 141 -5.72 -7.43 -6.91
N GLU A 142 -6.83 -7.12 -7.58
CA GLU A 142 -7.46 -8.06 -8.51
C GLU A 142 -6.51 -8.49 -9.63
N LYS A 143 -6.82 -9.64 -10.24
CA LYS A 143 -6.05 -10.13 -11.37
C LYS A 143 -6.06 -9.07 -12.48
N PHE A 144 -4.88 -8.76 -13.01
CA PHE A 144 -4.66 -7.72 -14.02
C PHE A 144 -4.89 -6.27 -13.56
N PHE A 145 -5.14 -6.03 -12.27
CA PHE A 145 -5.18 -4.66 -11.75
C PHE A 145 -3.80 -4.01 -11.90
N LYS A 146 -3.73 -2.97 -12.75
CA LYS A 146 -2.49 -2.26 -13.04
C LYS A 146 -2.19 -1.26 -11.93
N MET A 147 -1.37 -1.65 -10.97
CA MET A 147 -0.84 -0.72 -9.97
C MET A 147 0.12 0.29 -10.62
N VAL A 148 -0.14 1.58 -10.42
CA VAL A 148 0.80 2.64 -10.84
C VAL A 148 1.99 2.63 -9.89
N ARG A 149 3.11 2.01 -10.31
CA ARG A 149 4.36 1.99 -9.54
C ARG A 149 5.13 3.31 -9.61
N TYR A 150 5.08 3.95 -10.77
CA TYR A 150 5.76 5.21 -11.06
C TYR A 150 4.86 6.13 -11.86
N PHE A 151 4.89 7.43 -11.56
CA PHE A 151 4.03 8.43 -12.19
C PHE A 151 4.83 9.67 -12.61
N GLY A 152 4.31 10.41 -13.59
CA GLY A 152 4.92 11.65 -14.08
C GLY A 152 6.31 11.41 -14.66
N PHE A 153 7.28 12.27 -14.30
CA PHE A 153 8.65 12.15 -14.75
C PHE A 153 9.40 10.92 -14.18
N LEU A 154 8.82 10.21 -13.20
CA LEU A 154 9.39 8.97 -12.67
C LEU A 154 8.92 7.73 -13.44
N ALA A 155 7.97 7.86 -14.36
CA ALA A 155 7.47 6.72 -15.13
C ALA A 155 8.58 6.09 -15.98
N ASN A 156 8.67 4.75 -15.97
CA ASN A 156 9.77 3.99 -16.58
C ASN A 156 10.12 4.44 -18.01
N ARG A 157 9.11 4.71 -18.85
CA ARG A 157 9.30 5.11 -20.26
C ARG A 157 10.04 6.44 -20.42
N VAL A 158 9.83 7.39 -19.51
CA VAL A 158 10.31 8.78 -19.63
C VAL A 158 11.34 9.15 -18.57
N CYS A 159 11.54 8.30 -17.55
CA CYS A 159 12.39 8.59 -16.40
C CYS A 159 13.84 8.89 -16.82
N GLY A 160 14.41 8.11 -17.74
CA GLY A 160 15.78 8.32 -18.21
C GLY A 160 16.00 9.69 -18.87
N GLU A 161 14.97 10.24 -19.53
CA GLU A 161 15.04 11.54 -20.21
C GLU A 161 14.64 12.71 -19.28
N LYS A 162 13.55 12.53 -18.51
CA LYS A 162 12.94 13.60 -17.72
C LYS A 162 13.60 13.80 -16.37
N LEU A 163 14.13 12.75 -15.72
CA LEU A 163 14.76 12.87 -14.41
C LEU A 163 16.02 13.77 -14.44
N PRO A 164 16.93 13.66 -15.44
CA PRO A 164 18.04 14.60 -15.58
C PRO A 164 17.58 16.05 -15.80
N GLN A 165 16.48 16.27 -16.54
CA GLN A 165 15.90 17.61 -16.72
C GLN A 165 15.40 18.18 -15.38
N VAL A 166 14.79 17.34 -14.54
CA VAL A 166 14.36 17.74 -13.19
C VAL A 166 15.56 18.11 -12.32
N TYR A 167 16.64 17.33 -12.33
CA TYR A 167 17.85 17.67 -11.56
C TYR A 167 18.43 19.02 -11.98
N ARG A 168 18.58 19.28 -13.29
CA ARG A 168 19.04 20.58 -13.80
C ARG A 168 18.11 21.72 -13.40
N ALA A 169 16.79 21.54 -13.56
CA ALA A 169 15.80 22.56 -13.22
C ALA A 169 15.73 22.87 -11.71
N LEU A 170 16.18 21.95 -10.85
CA LEU A 170 16.27 22.11 -9.41
C LEU A 170 17.67 22.52 -8.93
N GLY A 171 18.66 22.66 -9.82
CA GLY A 171 20.05 22.89 -9.44
C GLY A 171 20.65 21.77 -8.59
N MET A 172 20.21 20.53 -8.80
CA MET A 172 20.68 19.36 -8.08
C MET A 172 21.70 18.59 -8.92
N ASP A 173 22.76 18.13 -8.29
CA ASP A 173 23.65 17.16 -8.89
C ASP A 173 22.97 15.80 -9.03
N LYS A 174 23.35 15.06 -10.07
CA LYS A 174 22.89 13.68 -10.25
C LYS A 174 23.42 12.83 -9.09
N PRO A 175 22.55 12.13 -8.34
CA PRO A 175 23.01 11.26 -7.27
C PRO A 175 23.95 10.18 -7.79
N GLU A 176 25.00 9.89 -7.03
CA GLU A 176 25.86 8.75 -7.32
C GLU A 176 25.09 7.43 -7.24
N PRO A 177 25.48 6.42 -8.04
CA PRO A 177 24.91 5.09 -7.93
C PRO A 177 25.09 4.54 -6.51
N VAL A 178 23.98 4.21 -5.85
CA VAL A 178 24.03 3.54 -4.55
C VAL A 178 24.49 2.09 -4.75
N ALA A 179 25.46 1.64 -3.95
CA ALA A 179 25.91 0.25 -3.96
C ALA A 179 24.71 -0.69 -3.77
N LYS A 180 24.60 -1.70 -4.64
CA LYS A 180 23.54 -2.69 -4.53
C LYS A 180 23.81 -3.58 -3.31
N VAL A 181 22.91 -3.51 -2.32
CA VAL A 181 22.93 -4.43 -1.18
C VAL A 181 22.49 -5.80 -1.69
N CYS A 182 23.34 -6.83 -1.55
CA CYS A 182 23.01 -8.18 -1.99
C CYS A 182 22.05 -8.85 -0.98
N TYR A 183 21.35 -9.91 -1.41
CA TYR A 183 20.44 -10.68 -0.55
C TYR A 183 21.11 -11.09 0.76
N ALA A 184 22.35 -11.58 0.69
CA ALA A 184 23.07 -12.04 1.86
C ALA A 184 23.32 -10.94 2.90
N GLN A 185 23.71 -9.75 2.44
CA GLN A 185 23.86 -8.57 3.30
C GLN A 185 22.54 -8.16 3.94
N MET A 186 21.44 -8.17 3.17
CA MET A 186 20.11 -7.85 3.72
C MET A 186 19.67 -8.83 4.81
N VAL A 187 19.85 -10.13 4.58
CA VAL A 187 19.48 -11.17 5.56
C VAL A 187 20.37 -11.08 6.79
N LYS A 188 21.68 -10.89 6.60
CA LYS A 188 22.62 -10.71 7.71
C LYS A 188 22.27 -9.50 8.57
N GLN A 189 21.85 -8.40 7.96
CA GLN A 189 21.40 -7.22 8.70
C GLN A 189 20.07 -7.44 9.42
N PHE A 190 19.16 -8.22 8.84
CA PHE A 190 17.83 -8.45 9.40
C PHE A 190 17.81 -9.50 10.52
N LEU A 191 18.51 -10.62 10.33
CA LEU A 191 18.56 -11.74 11.27
C LEU A 191 19.79 -11.70 12.18
N SER A 192 20.70 -10.74 11.99
CA SER A 192 22.01 -10.70 12.64
C SER A 192 22.83 -11.98 12.45
N ARG A 193 22.55 -12.75 11.39
CA ARG A 193 23.19 -14.04 11.09
C ARG A 193 23.51 -14.16 9.61
N ASP A 194 24.70 -14.63 9.28
CA ASP A 194 25.07 -14.85 7.88
C ASP A 194 24.21 -15.99 7.30
N PRO A 195 23.44 -15.77 6.22
CA PRO A 195 22.59 -16.82 5.63
C PRO A 195 23.38 -17.96 5.00
N PHE A 196 24.70 -17.80 4.85
CA PHE A 196 25.60 -18.85 4.39
C PHE A 196 26.41 -19.46 5.53
N GLU A 197 25.98 -19.29 6.78
CA GLU A 197 26.58 -19.94 7.94
C GLU A 197 25.61 -21.00 8.48
N CYS A 198 26.11 -22.23 8.66
CA CYS A 198 25.31 -23.33 9.18
C CYS A 198 24.82 -23.01 10.59
N VAL A 199 23.50 -23.13 10.82
CA VAL A 199 22.92 -22.77 12.11
C VAL A 199 23.36 -23.67 13.27
N LEU A 200 23.83 -24.88 12.94
CA LEU A 200 24.21 -25.92 13.88
C LEU A 200 25.71 -25.93 14.18
N CYS A 201 26.57 -25.82 13.15
CA CYS A 201 28.01 -25.98 13.30
C CYS A 201 28.85 -24.73 12.98
N GLY A 202 28.24 -23.62 12.52
CA GLY A 202 28.98 -22.40 12.15
C GLY A 202 29.79 -22.51 10.84
N GLY A 203 29.78 -23.67 10.17
CA GLY A 203 30.50 -23.87 8.91
C GLY A 203 29.92 -23.04 7.75
N ARG A 204 30.77 -22.64 6.80
CA ARG A 204 30.34 -21.92 5.59
C ARG A 204 29.55 -22.85 4.67
N MET A 205 28.29 -22.52 4.44
CA MET A 205 27.44 -23.19 3.46
C MET A 205 27.91 -22.82 2.05
N VAL A 206 28.04 -23.84 1.20
CA VAL A 206 28.35 -23.71 -0.22
C VAL A 206 27.14 -24.11 -1.05
N TYR A 207 26.98 -23.48 -2.21
CA TYR A 207 25.93 -23.86 -3.13
C TYR A 207 26.17 -25.29 -3.63
N ARG A 208 25.19 -26.19 -3.40
CA ARG A 208 25.24 -27.57 -3.89
C ARG A 208 24.42 -27.76 -5.16
N ARG A 209 23.15 -27.37 -5.12
CA ARG A 209 22.20 -27.42 -6.25
C ARG A 209 20.97 -26.57 -5.96
N ALA A 210 20.31 -26.10 -7.02
CA ALA A 210 18.97 -25.55 -6.95
C ALA A 210 17.96 -26.66 -7.27
N ILE A 211 16.91 -26.78 -6.46
CA ILE A 211 15.79 -27.67 -6.73
C ILE A 211 14.64 -26.78 -7.21
N ALA A 212 14.16 -27.01 -8.42
CA ALA A 212 13.00 -26.29 -8.94
C ALA A 212 11.75 -26.68 -8.14
N GLY A 213 11.04 -25.67 -7.61
CA GLY A 213 9.77 -25.88 -6.94
C GLY A 213 8.64 -26.22 -7.92
N LEU A 214 7.51 -26.66 -7.39
CA LEU A 214 6.30 -26.86 -8.17
C LEU A 214 5.81 -25.54 -8.79
N ASN A 215 5.29 -25.60 -10.02
CA ASN A 215 4.59 -24.47 -10.61
C ASN A 215 3.28 -24.17 -9.83
N VAL A 216 2.61 -23.05 -10.13
CA VAL A 216 1.38 -22.64 -9.41
C VAL A 216 0.29 -23.71 -9.43
N SER A 217 0.14 -24.44 -10.54
CA SER A 217 -0.82 -25.55 -10.63
C SER A 217 -0.45 -26.70 -9.71
N GLY A 218 0.83 -27.07 -9.69
CA GLY A 218 1.38 -28.08 -8.79
C GLY A 218 1.25 -27.68 -7.32
N LEU A 219 1.49 -26.41 -6.97
CA LEU A 219 1.29 -25.91 -5.61
C LEU A 219 -0.16 -26.01 -5.16
N LYS A 220 -1.12 -25.69 -6.04
CA LYS A 220 -2.56 -25.82 -5.73
C LYS A 220 -2.96 -27.28 -5.54
N LYS A 221 -2.49 -28.17 -6.42
CA LYS A 221 -2.81 -29.61 -6.35
C LYS A 221 -2.29 -30.23 -5.05
N ASN A 222 -1.10 -29.83 -4.61
CA ASN A 222 -0.44 -30.38 -3.43
C ASN A 222 -0.54 -29.45 -2.20
N ALA A 223 -1.46 -28.48 -2.19
CA ALA A 223 -1.50 -27.45 -1.14
C ALA A 223 -1.66 -28.03 0.27
N ARG A 224 -2.45 -29.10 0.40
CA ARG A 224 -2.64 -29.82 1.66
C ARG A 224 -1.34 -30.49 2.12
N ASP A 225 -0.70 -31.26 1.27
CA ASP A 225 0.54 -31.97 1.61
C ASP A 225 1.66 -31.00 1.95
N ILE A 226 1.79 -29.91 1.18
CA ILE A 226 2.75 -28.83 1.44
C ILE A 226 2.48 -28.18 2.81
N SER A 227 1.22 -27.94 3.17
CA SER A 227 0.87 -27.35 4.48
C SER A 227 1.19 -28.26 5.67
N LEU A 228 1.28 -29.57 5.42
CA LEU A 228 1.60 -30.58 6.42
C LEU A 228 3.11 -30.85 6.52
N LEU A 229 3.92 -30.35 5.58
CA LEU A 229 5.37 -30.38 5.68
C LEU A 229 5.79 -29.53 6.89
N ARG A 230 5.98 -30.18 8.03
CA ARG A 230 6.71 -29.59 9.14
C ARG A 230 8.15 -29.37 8.69
N TYR A 231 8.74 -28.26 9.11
CA TYR A 231 10.17 -28.00 8.96
C TYR A 231 10.92 -29.24 9.48
N MET A 232 11.50 -30.03 8.59
CA MET A 232 12.36 -31.15 8.99
C MET A 232 13.63 -30.50 9.56
N PRO A 233 13.92 -30.64 10.86
CA PRO A 233 15.27 -30.38 11.32
C PRO A 233 16.17 -31.36 10.56
N ALA A 234 17.25 -30.84 9.98
CA ALA A 234 18.34 -31.68 9.51
C ALA A 234 18.97 -32.43 10.69
#